data_AF-A0A1I4IC39-F1
#
_entry.id   AF-A0A1I4IC39-F1
#
_cell.length_a   1.000
_cell.length_b   1.000
_cell.length_c   1.000
_cell.angle_alpha   90.00
_cell.angle_beta   90.00
_cell.angle_gamma   90.00
#
_symmetry.space_group_name_H-M   'P 1'
#
loop_
_entity.id
_entity.type
_entity.pdbx_description
1 polymer ?
#
loop_
_entity_poly.entity_id
_entity_poly.type
_entity_poly.pdbx_seq_one_letter_code
_entity_poly.pdbx_strand_id
1 'polypeptide(L)'
;MLNPESFVAQPAPGRACGACTLCCKVYDVPAVESVAGQWCRHTKAGQGCAIHATRPDHCRAFHCLWMTESWLGPEWKPDRAKMVLTLDPLSRNMNVQVDPGQANAWRREPYYGQLKRWAVASVPLRRHVLVHVNKTTTVVLPDRDVSLGVVGPDERIVSHDRMTPQGPSFDVQKVKAA
;
A
#
# COMPACT_ATOMS: atom_id res chain seq x y z
N MET A 1 -12.76 1.64 0.02
CA MET A 1 -11.66 1.04 -0.74
C MET A 1 -11.90 1.28 -2.21
N LEU A 2 -10.86 1.63 -2.97
CA LEU A 2 -10.96 1.92 -4.39
C LEU A 2 -11.25 0.63 -5.17
N ASN A 3 -12.21 0.67 -6.10
CA ASN A 3 -12.49 -0.46 -6.98
C ASN A 3 -11.41 -0.52 -8.08
N PRO A 4 -10.54 -1.55 -8.13
CA PRO A 4 -9.52 -1.70 -9.17
C PRO A 4 -10.13 -1.84 -10.58
N GLU A 5 -11.40 -2.25 -10.70
CA GLU A 5 -12.10 -2.33 -11.99
C GLU A 5 -12.22 -0.96 -12.67
N SER A 6 -12.16 0.14 -11.90
CA SER A 6 -12.24 1.51 -12.43
C SER A 6 -10.90 2.02 -12.99
N PHE A 7 -9.77 1.36 -12.70
CA PHE A 7 -8.42 1.82 -13.07
C PHE A 7 -7.47 0.63 -13.33
N VAL A 8 -7.74 -0.15 -14.38
CA VAL A 8 -6.95 -1.35 -14.71
C VAL A 8 -5.58 -0.97 -15.29
N ALA A 9 -4.55 -0.98 -14.45
CA ALA A 9 -3.16 -0.88 -14.89
C ALA A 9 -2.71 -2.18 -15.58
N GLN A 10 -1.76 -2.12 -16.52
CA GLN A 10 -1.19 -3.31 -17.15
C GLN A 10 0.14 -3.69 -16.47
N PRO A 11 0.42 -4.99 -16.24
CA PRO A 11 1.72 -5.42 -15.74
C PRO A 11 2.82 -5.11 -16.76
N ALA A 12 3.97 -4.65 -16.27
CA ALA A 12 5.16 -4.49 -17.10
C ALA A 12 5.70 -5.87 -17.55
N PRO A 13 6.41 -5.95 -18.69
CA PRO A 13 7.02 -7.20 -19.15
C PRO A 13 7.88 -7.86 -18.08
N GLY A 14 7.73 -9.19 -17.92
CA GLY A 14 8.46 -9.96 -16.90
C GLY A 14 7.95 -9.79 -15.46
N ARG A 15 6.89 -9.01 -15.22
CA ARG A 15 6.28 -8.85 -13.90
C ARG A 15 5.00 -9.67 -13.76
N ALA A 16 5.12 -10.83 -13.13
CA ALA A 16 3.99 -11.70 -12.79
C ALA A 16 3.98 -12.00 -11.29
N CYS A 17 2.79 -12.31 -10.74
CA CYS A 17 2.67 -12.72 -9.35
C CYS A 17 3.55 -13.95 -9.03
N GLY A 18 3.57 -14.94 -9.93
CA GLY A 18 4.16 -16.25 -9.67
C GLY A 18 3.53 -16.87 -8.42
N ALA A 19 4.36 -17.31 -7.47
CA ALA A 19 3.94 -17.83 -6.17
C ALA A 19 3.40 -16.76 -5.19
N CYS A 20 3.54 -15.47 -5.49
CA CYS A 20 3.16 -14.40 -4.57
C CYS A 20 1.63 -14.31 -4.41
N THR A 21 1.17 -14.26 -3.16
CA THR A 21 -0.27 -14.18 -2.83
C THR A 21 -0.60 -13.05 -1.84
N LEU A 22 0.34 -12.16 -1.50
CA LEU A 22 0.18 -11.27 -0.34
C LEU A 22 -1.02 -10.30 -0.44
N CYS A 23 -1.43 -9.90 -1.64
CA CYS A 23 -2.63 -9.08 -1.83
C CYS A 23 -3.90 -9.75 -1.29
N CYS A 24 -3.98 -11.09 -1.31
CA CYS A 24 -5.08 -11.86 -0.75
C CYS A 24 -5.13 -11.86 0.78
N LYS A 25 -4.12 -11.29 1.45
CA LYS A 25 -4.07 -11.15 2.91
C LYS A 25 -4.31 -9.72 3.36
N VAL A 26 -3.77 -8.73 2.66
CA VAL A 26 -3.68 -7.36 3.18
C VAL A 26 -4.83 -6.44 2.78
N TYR A 27 -5.76 -6.90 1.94
CA TYR A 27 -6.91 -6.11 1.49
C TYR A 27 -8.24 -6.76 1.88
N ASP A 28 -9.25 -5.92 2.12
CA ASP A 28 -10.64 -6.36 2.09
C ASP A 28 -11.04 -6.55 0.62
N VAL A 29 -11.67 -7.68 0.31
CA VAL A 29 -12.24 -7.95 -1.01
C VAL A 29 -13.66 -8.48 -0.82
N PRO A 30 -14.67 -7.60 -0.83
CA PRO A 30 -16.06 -7.98 -0.55
C PRO A 30 -16.58 -9.11 -1.44
N ALA A 31 -16.20 -9.13 -2.72
CA ALA A 31 -16.64 -10.13 -3.69
C ALA A 31 -16.26 -11.58 -3.34
N VAL A 32 -15.29 -11.79 -2.43
CA VAL A 32 -14.91 -13.11 -1.90
C VAL A 32 -14.90 -13.14 -0.37
N GLU A 33 -15.54 -12.16 0.27
CA GLU A 33 -15.60 -12.02 1.74
C GLU A 33 -14.21 -12.01 2.39
N SER A 34 -13.18 -11.56 1.66
CA SER A 34 -11.83 -11.45 2.21
C SER A 34 -11.75 -10.26 3.14
N VAL A 35 -11.20 -10.46 4.33
CA VAL A 35 -10.97 -9.43 5.34
C VAL A 35 -9.49 -9.11 5.44
N ALA A 36 -9.14 -7.83 5.42
CA ALA A 36 -7.78 -7.35 5.55
C ALA A 36 -7.12 -7.88 6.83
N GLY A 37 -5.92 -8.41 6.66
CA GLY A 37 -5.10 -9.05 7.69
C GLY A 37 -5.26 -10.56 7.80
N GLN A 38 -6.26 -11.14 7.14
CA GLN A 38 -6.52 -12.59 7.11
C GLN A 38 -6.34 -13.13 5.69
N TRP A 39 -5.89 -14.38 5.56
CA TRP A 39 -5.81 -15.01 4.26
C TRP A 39 -7.22 -15.23 3.69
N CYS A 40 -7.49 -14.74 2.48
CA CYS A 40 -8.67 -15.12 1.73
C CYS A 40 -8.81 -16.65 1.66
N ARG A 41 -10.01 -17.17 1.94
CA ARG A 41 -10.33 -18.62 1.98
C ARG A 41 -9.97 -19.39 0.71
N HIS A 42 -9.92 -18.72 -0.44
CA HIS A 42 -9.58 -19.34 -1.72
C HIS A 42 -8.08 -19.36 -2.00
N THR A 43 -7.26 -18.71 -1.18
CA THR A 43 -5.82 -18.60 -1.40
C THR A 43 -5.10 -19.82 -0.85
N LYS A 44 -4.24 -20.41 -1.67
CA LYS A 44 -3.20 -21.34 -1.22
C LYS A 44 -1.94 -20.50 -1.06
N ALA A 45 -1.63 -20.07 0.16
CA ALA A 45 -0.54 -19.12 0.41
C ALA A 45 0.78 -19.63 -0.20
N GLY A 46 1.45 -18.78 -0.99
CA GLY A 46 2.67 -19.17 -1.70
C GLY A 46 2.46 -20.06 -2.94
N GLN A 47 1.23 -20.40 -3.30
CA GLN A 47 0.89 -21.31 -4.40
C GLN A 47 -0.21 -20.76 -5.33
N GLY A 48 -0.75 -19.57 -5.05
CA GLY A 48 -1.77 -18.92 -5.86
C GLY A 48 -3.19 -19.06 -5.32
N CYS A 49 -4.18 -18.98 -6.22
CA CYS A 49 -5.60 -18.97 -5.89
C CYS A 49 -6.29 -20.25 -6.39
N ALA A 50 -7.04 -20.94 -5.52
CA ALA A 50 -7.77 -22.16 -5.86
C ALA A 50 -8.89 -21.92 -6.88
N ILE A 51 -9.41 -20.69 -6.96
CA ILE A 51 -10.43 -20.27 -7.93
C ILE A 51 -9.84 -19.34 -9.00
N HIS A 52 -8.53 -19.41 -9.29
CA HIS A 52 -7.87 -18.42 -10.14
C HIS A 52 -8.60 -18.20 -11.48
N ALA A 53 -9.06 -19.27 -12.13
CA ALA A 53 -9.77 -19.21 -13.41
C ALA A 53 -11.14 -18.51 -13.32
N THR A 54 -11.81 -18.54 -12.16
CA THR A 54 -13.16 -18.00 -11.92
C THR A 54 -13.16 -16.86 -10.89
N ARG A 55 -11.98 -16.31 -10.54
CA ARG A 55 -11.85 -15.20 -9.59
C ARG A 55 -12.67 -13.99 -10.04
N PRO A 56 -13.21 -13.19 -9.10
CA PRO A 56 -14.01 -12.01 -9.43
C PRO A 56 -13.16 -10.95 -10.14
N ASP A 57 -13.82 -10.04 -10.83
CA ASP A 57 -13.18 -9.01 -11.64
C ASP A 57 -12.28 -8.09 -10.81
N HIS A 58 -12.68 -7.74 -9.60
CA HIS A 58 -11.81 -7.09 -8.62
C HIS A 58 -10.42 -7.75 -8.49
N CYS A 59 -10.35 -9.08 -8.41
CA CYS A 59 -9.09 -9.82 -8.32
C CYS A 59 -8.37 -9.95 -9.67
N ARG A 60 -9.06 -9.80 -10.81
CA ARG A 60 -8.45 -9.80 -12.15
C ARG A 60 -7.85 -8.45 -12.49
N ALA A 61 -8.53 -7.38 -12.10
CA ALA A 61 -8.16 -6.00 -12.38
C ALA A 61 -7.00 -5.50 -11.49
N PHE A 62 -6.79 -6.11 -10.32
CA PHE A 62 -5.76 -5.67 -9.39
C PHE A 62 -4.35 -6.07 -9.84
N HIS A 63 -3.50 -5.06 -10.05
CA HIS A 63 -2.05 -5.22 -10.17
C HIS A 63 -1.34 -4.32 -9.16
N CYS A 64 -0.44 -4.89 -8.36
CA CYS A 64 0.33 -4.11 -7.38
C CYS A 64 1.40 -3.25 -8.07
N LEU A 65 1.91 -2.24 -7.37
CA LEU A 65 2.86 -1.28 -7.93
C LEU A 65 4.15 -1.96 -8.44
N TRP A 66 4.61 -3.03 -7.79
CA TRP A 66 5.76 -3.81 -8.27
C TRP A 66 5.49 -4.48 -9.63
N MET A 67 4.23 -4.80 -9.94
CA MET A 67 3.86 -5.35 -11.24
C MET A 67 3.81 -4.29 -12.33
N THR A 68 3.37 -3.08 -12.00
CA THR A 68 3.11 -2.03 -12.98
C THR A 68 4.31 -1.12 -13.22
N GLU A 69 5.20 -0.99 -12.23
CA GLU A 69 6.31 -0.04 -12.26
C GLU A 69 7.67 -0.73 -12.34
N SER A 70 8.38 -0.53 -13.44
CA SER A 70 9.70 -1.14 -13.69
C SER A 70 10.80 -0.64 -12.74
N TRP A 71 10.66 0.57 -12.20
CA TRP A 71 11.63 1.18 -11.28
C TRP A 71 11.63 0.55 -9.88
N LEU A 72 10.62 -0.26 -9.54
CA LEU A 72 10.65 -1.07 -8.32
C LEU A 72 11.48 -2.33 -8.54
N GLY A 73 12.60 -2.41 -7.81
CA GLY A 73 13.49 -3.56 -7.84
C GLY A 73 12.85 -4.87 -7.35
N PRO A 74 13.48 -6.02 -7.61
CA PRO A 74 12.97 -7.34 -7.17
C PRO A 74 12.84 -7.47 -5.65
N GLU A 75 13.58 -6.68 -4.87
CA GLU A 75 13.44 -6.59 -3.40
C GLU A 75 12.05 -6.11 -2.97
N TRP A 76 11.36 -5.32 -3.80
CA TRP A 76 10.00 -4.83 -3.53
C TRP A 76 8.90 -5.83 -3.91
N LYS A 77 9.24 -7.01 -4.44
CA LYS A 77 8.24 -8.04 -4.72
C LYS A 77 7.53 -8.41 -3.42
N PRO A 78 6.18 -8.45 -3.36
CA PRO A 78 5.50 -8.50 -2.06
C PRO A 78 5.79 -9.73 -1.20
N ASP A 79 6.09 -10.89 -1.80
CA ASP A 79 6.51 -12.09 -1.07
C ASP A 79 7.89 -11.96 -0.42
N ARG A 80 8.75 -11.05 -0.90
CA ARG A 80 10.06 -10.71 -0.31
C ARG A 80 9.95 -9.53 0.65
N ALA A 81 9.33 -8.43 0.20
CA ALA A 81 9.20 -7.18 0.96
C ALA A 81 8.26 -7.30 2.16
N LYS A 82 7.31 -8.26 2.12
CA LYS A 82 6.17 -8.35 3.05
C LYS A 82 5.29 -7.11 3.03
N MET A 83 5.23 -6.45 1.87
CA MET A 83 4.47 -5.23 1.63
C MET A 83 3.86 -5.27 0.22
N VAL A 84 2.62 -4.82 0.08
CA VAL A 84 1.97 -4.60 -1.21
C VAL A 84 1.81 -3.09 -1.41
N LEU A 85 2.47 -2.55 -2.44
CA LEU A 85 2.41 -1.12 -2.75
C LEU A 85 1.34 -0.86 -3.81
N THR A 86 0.65 0.27 -3.70
CA THR A 86 -0.26 0.82 -4.72
C THR A 86 -0.15 2.35 -4.75
N LEU A 87 -0.61 2.97 -5.84
CA LEU A 87 -0.85 4.40 -5.89
C LEU A 87 -2.35 4.64 -5.89
N ASP A 88 -2.82 5.53 -5.02
CA ASP A 88 -4.18 6.03 -5.06
C ASP A 88 -4.41 6.73 -6.42
N PRO A 89 -5.47 6.42 -7.17
CA PRO A 89 -5.65 6.93 -8.53
C PRO A 89 -5.95 8.44 -8.56
N LEU A 90 -6.48 9.01 -7.48
CA LEU A 90 -6.87 10.42 -7.41
C LEU A 90 -5.76 11.28 -6.78
N SER A 91 -5.42 10.99 -5.53
CA SER A 91 -4.41 11.72 -4.77
C SER A 91 -2.98 11.38 -5.19
N ARG A 92 -2.79 10.22 -5.85
CA ARG A 92 -1.46 9.67 -6.16
C ARG A 92 -0.61 9.42 -4.91
N ASN A 93 -1.24 9.33 -3.74
CA ASN A 93 -0.59 8.87 -2.52
C ASN A 93 -0.14 7.42 -2.68
N MET A 94 1.03 7.12 -2.15
CA MET A 94 1.54 5.75 -2.12
C MET A 94 1.00 5.03 -0.89
N ASN A 95 0.24 3.97 -1.10
CA ASN A 95 -0.22 3.10 -0.03
C ASN A 95 0.72 1.89 0.07
N VAL A 96 1.20 1.61 1.27
CA VAL A 96 2.11 0.51 1.59
C VAL A 96 1.38 -0.40 2.57
N GLN A 97 0.73 -1.43 2.05
CA GLN A 97 0.02 -2.43 2.87
C GLN A 97 0.99 -3.49 3.38
N VAL A 98 1.29 -3.47 4.67
CA VAL A 98 2.26 -4.37 5.30
C VAL A 98 1.56 -5.67 5.72
N ASP A 99 2.23 -6.81 5.52
CA ASP A 99 1.81 -8.08 6.10
C ASP A 99 1.73 -7.94 7.63
N PRO A 100 0.56 -8.11 8.28
CA PRO A 100 0.46 -7.99 9.73
C PRO A 100 1.25 -9.07 10.48
N GLY A 101 1.52 -10.22 9.86
CA GLY A 101 2.40 -11.24 10.43
C GLY A 101 3.87 -10.81 10.46
N GLN A 102 4.21 -9.73 9.76
CA GLN A 102 5.54 -9.13 9.69
C GLN A 102 5.42 -7.61 9.79
N ALA A 103 4.64 -7.11 10.75
CA ALA A 103 4.24 -5.70 10.90
C ALA A 103 5.40 -4.68 10.88
N ASN A 104 6.62 -5.10 11.27
CA ASN A 104 7.82 -4.25 11.28
C ASN A 104 8.68 -4.36 10.01
N ALA A 105 8.25 -5.08 8.96
CA ALA A 105 9.04 -5.28 7.75
C ALA A 105 9.40 -3.98 7.04
N TRP A 106 8.48 -3.01 7.00
CA TRP A 106 8.69 -1.70 6.37
C TRP A 106 9.76 -0.84 7.06
N ARG A 107 10.10 -1.14 8.32
CA ARG A 107 11.15 -0.46 9.08
C ARG A 107 12.55 -1.03 8.85
N ARG A 108 12.66 -2.16 8.13
CA ARG A 108 13.94 -2.79 7.82
C ARG A 108 14.56 -2.12 6.60
N GLU A 109 15.89 -2.01 6.58
CA GLU A 109 16.61 -1.61 5.37
C GLU A 109 16.56 -2.73 4.31
N PRO A 110 16.54 -2.37 3.01
CA PRO A 110 16.63 -1.02 2.44
C PRO A 110 15.29 -0.25 2.38
N TYR A 111 14.20 -0.85 2.89
CA TYR A 111 12.86 -0.33 2.67
C TYR A 111 12.60 0.99 3.39
N TYR A 112 12.99 1.09 4.67
CA TYR A 112 12.73 2.28 5.46
C TYR A 112 13.41 3.52 4.88
N GLY A 113 14.71 3.45 4.60
CA GLY A 113 15.43 4.52 3.92
C GLY A 113 14.84 4.91 2.57
N GLN A 114 14.33 3.95 1.79
CA GLN A 114 13.67 4.23 0.51
C GLN A 114 12.29 4.88 0.68
N LEU A 115 11.48 4.44 1.65
CA LEU A 115 10.20 5.07 1.98
C LEU A 115 10.40 6.53 2.39
N LYS A 116 11.46 6.83 3.17
CA LYS A 116 11.85 8.21 3.50
C LYS A 116 12.24 9.02 2.28
N ARG A 117 13.01 8.45 1.34
CA ARG A 117 13.34 9.13 0.07
C ARG A 117 12.09 9.44 -0.75
N TRP A 118 11.13 8.52 -0.82
CA TRP A 118 9.85 8.79 -1.49
C TRP A 118 9.01 9.83 -0.74
N ALA A 119 9.05 9.85 0.59
CA ALA A 119 8.39 10.89 1.38
C ALA A 119 8.95 12.28 1.04
N VAL A 120 10.28 12.44 0.97
CA VAL A 120 10.94 13.68 0.52
C VAL A 120 10.48 14.08 -0.88
N ALA A 121 10.52 13.16 -1.85
CA ALA A 121 10.10 13.44 -3.23
C ALA A 121 8.60 13.76 -3.36
N SER A 122 7.78 13.34 -2.40
CA SER A 122 6.33 13.55 -2.40
C SER A 122 5.90 14.92 -1.88
N VAL A 123 6.75 15.59 -1.08
CA VAL A 123 6.44 16.93 -0.50
C VAL A 123 6.09 17.98 -1.56
N PRO A 124 6.91 18.26 -2.59
CA PRO A 124 6.58 19.29 -3.58
C PRO A 124 5.35 18.95 -4.41
N LEU A 125 4.94 17.68 -4.44
CA LEU A 125 3.74 17.20 -5.15
C LEU A 125 2.50 17.17 -4.26
N ARG A 126 2.59 17.58 -2.99
CA ARG A 126 1.55 17.45 -1.96
C ARG A 126 1.00 16.01 -1.84
N ARG A 127 1.87 15.01 -1.96
CA ARG A 127 1.55 13.58 -1.84
C ARG A 127 2.08 13.00 -0.53
N HIS A 128 1.56 11.84 -0.16
CA HIS A 128 1.94 11.11 1.04
C HIS A 128 2.37 9.68 0.75
N VAL A 129 3.28 9.18 1.60
CA VAL A 129 3.58 7.75 1.76
C VAL A 129 2.84 7.27 3.01
N LEU A 130 1.83 6.43 2.80
CA LEU A 130 0.94 5.91 3.83
C LEU A 130 1.27 4.44 4.06
N VAL A 131 1.74 4.11 5.26
CA VAL A 131 2.00 2.73 5.69
C VAL A 131 0.83 2.22 6.50
N HIS A 132 0.28 1.09 6.09
CA HIS A 132 -0.87 0.47 6.72
C HIS A 132 -0.46 -0.88 7.32
N VAL A 133 -0.81 -1.09 8.59
CA VAL A 133 -0.72 -2.39 9.27
C VAL A 133 -2.11 -2.71 9.79
N ASN A 134 -2.78 -3.69 9.18
CA ASN A 134 -4.23 -3.89 9.34
C ASN A 134 -5.00 -2.58 9.08
N LYS A 135 -5.73 -2.09 10.08
CA LYS A 135 -6.56 -0.88 9.98
C LYS A 135 -5.81 0.39 10.39
N THR A 136 -4.59 0.27 10.92
CA THR A 136 -3.82 1.41 11.42
C THR A 136 -2.97 2.01 10.30
N THR A 137 -3.00 3.34 10.19
CA THR A 137 -2.23 4.10 9.20
C THR A 137 -1.16 4.93 9.88
N THR A 138 0.04 4.91 9.31
CA THR A 138 1.19 5.77 9.65
C THR A 138 1.60 6.56 8.42
N VAL A 139 1.73 7.87 8.54
CA VAL A 139 2.28 8.72 7.48
C VAL A 139 3.79 8.78 7.65
N VAL A 140 4.53 8.36 6.62
CA VAL A 140 5.99 8.52 6.58
C VAL A 140 6.30 9.89 6.03
N LEU A 141 6.85 10.77 6.86
CA LEU A 141 7.32 12.11 6.49
C LEU A 141 8.85 12.13 6.38
N PRO A 142 9.44 13.16 5.73
CA PRO A 142 10.90 13.31 5.66
C PRO A 142 11.62 13.20 7.01
N ASP A 143 11.08 13.86 8.03
CA ASP A 143 11.71 14.03 9.34
C ASP A 143 11.24 13.01 10.39
N ARG A 144 10.03 12.45 10.24
CA ARG A 144 9.41 11.58 11.26
C ARG A 144 8.35 10.65 10.69
N ASP A 145 7.88 9.72 11.51
CA ASP A 145 6.71 8.89 11.21
C ASP A 145 5.57 9.30 12.12
N VAL A 146 4.40 9.60 11.55
CA VAL A 146 3.22 10.03 12.32
C VAL A 146 2.17 8.94 12.29
N SER A 147 1.95 8.28 13.43
CA SER A 147 0.88 7.30 13.58
C SER A 147 -0.46 8.02 13.72
N LEU A 148 -1.37 7.78 12.77
CA LEU A 148 -2.73 8.34 12.80
C LEU A 148 -3.75 7.37 13.44
N GLY A 149 -3.34 6.15 13.77
CA GLY A 149 -4.26 5.11 14.23
C GLY A 149 -5.18 4.64 13.10
N VAL A 150 -6.38 4.20 13.47
CA VAL A 150 -7.43 3.86 12.50
C VAL A 150 -8.01 5.15 11.94
N VAL A 151 -8.05 5.28 10.61
CA VAL A 151 -8.75 6.37 9.90
C VAL A 151 -10.12 5.84 9.49
N GLY A 152 -11.16 6.39 10.13
CA GLY A 152 -12.55 6.02 9.92
C GLY A 152 -13.08 6.44 8.54
N PRO A 153 -14.25 5.89 8.14
CA PRO A 153 -14.89 6.24 6.87
C PRO A 153 -15.34 7.70 6.80
N ASP A 154 -15.60 8.34 7.95
CA ASP A 154 -15.93 9.75 8.13
C ASP A 154 -14.71 10.60 8.49
N GLU A 155 -13.49 10.06 8.38
CA GLU A 155 -12.25 10.78 8.68
C GLU A 155 -11.39 10.94 7.42
N ARG A 156 -10.70 12.08 7.32
CA ARG A 156 -9.74 12.35 6.25
C ARG A 156 -8.41 12.84 6.83
N ILE A 157 -7.33 12.56 6.12
CA ILE A 157 -6.00 13.07 6.46
C ILE A 157 -5.89 14.49 5.92
N VAL A 158 -5.51 15.43 6.79
CA VAL A 158 -5.23 16.84 6.45
C VAL A 158 -3.77 17.13 6.72
N SER A 159 -3.17 17.85 5.78
CA SER A 159 -1.75 18.16 5.77
C SER A 159 -1.55 19.66 5.63
N HIS A 160 -0.79 20.25 6.55
CA HIS A 160 -0.34 21.64 6.51
C HIS A 160 1.16 21.69 6.28
N ASP A 161 1.62 22.69 5.54
CA ASP A 161 3.04 22.82 5.21
C ASP A 161 3.84 23.14 6.47
N ARG A 162 4.97 22.46 6.65
CA ARG A 162 5.86 22.63 7.79
C ARG A 162 7.30 22.74 7.32
N MET A 163 8.02 23.74 7.78
CA MET A 163 9.48 23.80 7.62
C MET A 163 10.17 23.13 8.81
N THR A 164 11.14 22.27 8.54
CA THR A 164 12.00 21.64 9.55
C THR A 164 13.47 21.95 9.27
N PRO A 165 14.40 21.71 10.21
CA PRO A 165 15.83 21.84 9.95
C PRO A 165 16.34 20.95 8.81
N GLN A 166 15.63 19.87 8.48
CA GLN A 166 15.94 18.94 7.40
C GLN A 166 15.29 19.32 6.06
N GLY A 167 14.49 20.39 6.03
CA GLY A 167 13.81 20.90 4.84
C GLY A 167 12.28 20.91 4.95
N PRO A 168 11.58 21.07 3.80
CA PRO A 168 10.12 21.06 3.75
C PRO A 168 9.52 19.71 4.17
N SER A 169 8.43 19.74 4.93
CA SER A 169 7.66 18.59 5.42
C SER A 169 6.18 19.00 5.63
N PHE A 170 5.41 18.17 6.33
CA PHE A 170 4.02 18.44 6.69
C PHE A 170 3.75 18.26 8.17
N ASP A 171 2.75 18.96 8.68
CA ASP A 171 1.98 18.56 9.85
C ASP A 171 0.72 17.84 9.39
N VAL A 172 0.60 16.57 9.78
CA VAL A 172 -0.49 15.68 9.36
C VAL A 172 -1.35 15.29 10.55
N GLN A 173 -2.66 15.36 10.36
CA GLN A 173 -3.65 14.92 11.34
C GLN A 173 -4.84 14.29 10.63
N LYS A 174 -5.54 13.39 11.30
CA LYS A 174 -6.86 12.97 10.85
C LYS A 174 -7.92 13.90 11.43
N VAL A 175 -8.88 14.28 10.61
CA VAL A 175 -10.02 15.13 11.00
C VAL A 175 -11.31 14.50 10.51
N LYS A 176 -12.44 14.83 11.14
CA LYS A 176 -13.75 14.45 10.59
C LYS A 176 -13.99 15.14 9.25
N ALA A 177 -14.49 14.39 8.28
CA ALA A 177 -15.07 14.92 7.06
C ALA A 177 -16.35 15.68 7.44
N ALA A 178 -16.48 16.90 6.91
CA ALA A 178 -17.67 17.72 7.08
C ALA A 178 -18.78 17.27 6.13
#